data_AF-A0A1V5Z5H2-F1
#
_entry.id   AF-A0A1V5Z5H2-F1
#
_cell.length_a   1.000
_cell.length_b   1.000
_cell.length_c   1.000
_cell.angle_alpha   90.00
_cell.angle_beta   90.00
_cell.angle_gamma   90.00
#
_symmetry.space_group_name_H-M   'P 1'
#
loop_
_entity.id
_entity.type
_entity.pdbx_description
1 polymer ?
#
loop_
_entity_poly.entity_id
_entity_poly.type
_entity_poly.pdbx_seq_one_letter_code
_entity_poly.pdbx_strand_id
1 'polypeptide(L)'
;MLEQAELARLLDILGNRNRRRIIELLREKPCFVTEISERLTISPKAVIDHLQMLEDARILGFRNDARRRKYYYLEHDISIQVQLDAQSHDLIPVILSGEQRLLISLQKLRQMIHERDELARKLEEKELEIDHQISEVLHEGKRSGNGEESLLVSVALAHGAKNATEIRDLTNLPLQTIDSTIRRLTEEGIVCRKGTSLELRGTYAE
;
A
#
# COMPACT_ATOMS: atom_id res chain seq x y z
N MET A 1 7.47 -4.85 -41.71
CA MET A 1 7.98 -3.46 -41.58
C MET A 1 7.36 -2.70 -40.40
N LEU A 2 6.03 -2.68 -40.23
CA LEU A 2 5.37 -2.03 -39.08
C LEU A 2 5.80 -2.63 -37.72
N GLU A 3 6.02 -3.93 -37.65
CA GLU A 3 6.39 -4.67 -36.43
C GLU A 3 7.83 -4.41 -35.96
N GLN A 4 8.79 -4.26 -36.87
CA GLN A 4 10.17 -3.85 -36.52
C GLN A 4 10.19 -2.43 -35.96
N ALA A 5 9.34 -1.53 -36.49
CA ALA A 5 9.23 -0.17 -35.99
C ALA A 5 8.58 -0.10 -34.59
N GLU A 6 7.62 -0.97 -34.28
CA GLU A 6 7.06 -1.10 -32.92
C GLU A 6 8.06 -1.68 -31.93
N LEU A 7 8.82 -2.71 -32.32
CA LEU A 7 9.88 -3.28 -31.47
C LEU A 7 10.98 -2.25 -31.20
N ALA A 8 11.46 -1.54 -32.23
CA ALA A 8 12.46 -0.49 -32.08
C ALA A 8 11.97 0.61 -31.13
N ARG A 9 10.70 1.06 -31.28
CA ARG A 9 10.09 2.03 -30.36
C ARG A 9 10.02 1.52 -28.93
N LEU A 10 9.64 0.26 -28.70
CA LEU A 10 9.59 -0.33 -27.37
C LEU A 10 10.98 -0.38 -26.74
N LEU A 11 11.99 -0.78 -27.50
CA LEU A 11 13.39 -0.81 -27.05
C LEU A 11 13.92 0.60 -26.76
N ASP A 12 13.60 1.58 -27.59
CA ASP A 12 13.95 2.99 -27.34
C ASP A 12 13.30 3.49 -26.05
N ILE A 13 12.04 3.14 -25.81
CA ILE A 13 11.33 3.48 -24.58
C ILE A 13 12.04 2.89 -23.36
N LEU A 14 12.34 1.60 -23.40
CA LEU A 14 13.01 0.91 -22.29
C LEU A 14 14.51 1.27 -22.17
N GLY A 15 15.12 1.83 -23.21
CA GLY A 15 16.51 2.28 -23.20
C GLY A 15 16.78 3.41 -22.19
N ASN A 16 15.77 4.20 -21.84
CA ASN A 16 15.93 5.30 -20.89
C ASN A 16 15.91 4.80 -19.42
N ARG A 17 16.97 5.14 -18.67
CA ARG A 17 17.13 4.76 -17.26
C ARG A 17 15.98 5.23 -16.36
N ASN A 18 15.48 6.45 -16.54
CA ASN A 18 14.41 6.99 -15.72
C ASN A 18 13.10 6.24 -15.96
N ARG A 19 12.78 5.89 -17.21
CA ARG A 19 11.60 5.07 -17.54
C ARG A 19 11.68 3.68 -16.91
N ARG A 20 12.86 3.05 -16.93
CA ARG A 20 13.08 1.77 -16.22
C ARG A 20 12.87 1.88 -14.71
N ARG A 21 13.42 2.92 -14.08
CA ARG A 21 13.22 3.17 -12.64
C ARG A 21 11.75 3.44 -12.28
N ILE A 22 11.01 4.12 -13.16
CA ILE A 22 9.56 4.33 -12.99
C ILE A 22 8.83 2.98 -13.06
N ILE A 23 9.14 2.14 -14.04
CA ILE A 23 8.56 0.78 -14.16
C ILE A 23 8.86 -0.05 -12.92
N GLU A 24 10.10 -0.04 -12.42
CA GLU A 24 10.51 -0.74 -11.19
C GLU A 24 9.69 -0.25 -9.99
N LEU A 25 9.56 1.06 -9.81
CA LEU A 25 8.76 1.65 -8.73
C LEU A 25 7.27 1.26 -8.81
N LEU A 26 6.69 1.28 -10.01
CA LEU A 26 5.29 0.93 -10.23
C LEU A 26 5.00 -0.57 -10.13
N ARG A 27 6.04 -1.41 -10.13
CA ARG A 27 5.94 -2.85 -9.85
C ARG A 27 5.69 -3.13 -8.37
N GLU A 28 6.19 -2.27 -7.48
CA GLU A 28 5.92 -2.39 -6.03
C GLU A 28 4.49 -1.97 -5.70
N LYS A 29 4.07 -0.79 -6.18
CA LYS A 29 2.72 -0.28 -5.97
C LYS A 29 2.35 0.77 -7.02
N PRO A 30 1.05 0.96 -7.29
CA PRO A 30 0.57 2.08 -8.07
C PRO A 30 0.91 3.41 -7.40
N CYS A 31 1.49 4.35 -8.15
CA CYS A 31 1.95 5.64 -7.64
C CYS A 31 1.38 6.80 -8.44
N PHE A 32 1.27 7.98 -7.81
CA PHE A 32 0.98 9.24 -8.51
C PHE A 32 2.26 10.05 -8.76
N VAL A 33 2.15 11.09 -9.60
CA VAL A 33 3.30 11.85 -10.13
C VAL A 33 4.25 12.36 -9.04
N THR A 34 3.74 12.92 -7.93
CA THR A 34 4.62 13.49 -6.91
C THR A 34 5.36 12.42 -6.12
N GLU A 35 4.74 11.27 -5.81
CA GLU A 35 5.45 10.13 -5.20
C GLU A 35 6.62 9.66 -6.08
N ILE A 36 6.39 9.58 -7.39
CA ILE A 36 7.42 9.16 -8.35
C ILE A 36 8.53 10.21 -8.41
N SER A 37 8.17 11.49 -8.47
CA SER A 37 9.10 12.63 -8.52
C SER A 37 10.01 12.64 -7.29
N GLU A 38 9.44 12.50 -6.10
CA GLU A 38 10.16 12.50 -4.83
C GLU A 38 11.07 11.28 -4.70
N ARG A 39 10.55 10.06 -4.95
CA ARG A 39 11.32 8.83 -4.80
C ARG A 39 12.46 8.70 -5.79
N LEU A 40 12.26 9.16 -7.03
CA LEU A 40 13.26 9.00 -8.09
C LEU A 40 14.14 10.24 -8.28
N THR A 41 13.87 11.32 -7.54
CA THR A 41 14.51 12.64 -7.69
C THR A 41 14.44 13.16 -9.12
N ILE A 42 13.28 13.00 -9.76
CA ILE A 42 13.00 13.44 -11.13
C ILE A 42 12.02 14.61 -11.05
N SER A 43 12.17 15.65 -11.88
CA SER A 43 11.23 16.77 -11.86
C SER A 43 9.80 16.31 -12.24
N PRO A 44 8.74 16.89 -11.63
CA PRO A 44 7.37 16.48 -11.93
C PRO A 44 7.01 16.55 -13.41
N LYS A 45 7.55 17.55 -14.12
CA LYS A 45 7.38 17.69 -15.57
C LYS A 45 7.98 16.51 -16.34
N ALA A 46 9.23 16.14 -16.03
CA ALA A 46 9.88 15.00 -16.68
C ALA A 46 9.19 13.67 -16.33
N VAL A 47 8.66 13.52 -15.11
CA VAL A 47 7.84 12.37 -14.74
C VAL A 47 6.59 12.28 -15.61
N ILE A 48 5.87 13.39 -15.82
CA ILE A 48 4.68 13.42 -16.70
C ILE A 48 5.06 12.99 -18.12
N ASP A 49 6.13 13.53 -18.68
CA ASP A 49 6.58 13.20 -20.04
C ASP A 49 6.94 11.71 -20.16
N HIS A 50 7.63 11.15 -19.15
CA HIS A 50 7.95 9.73 -19.10
C HIS A 50 6.72 8.85 -18.99
N LEU A 51 5.76 9.22 -18.13
CA LEU A 51 4.52 8.47 -17.95
C LEU A 51 3.67 8.50 -19.22
N GLN A 52 3.61 9.63 -19.92
CA GLN A 52 2.89 9.74 -21.20
C GLN A 52 3.47 8.78 -22.24
N MET A 53 4.81 8.77 -22.41
CA MET A 53 5.45 7.85 -23.35
C MET A 53 5.20 6.37 -23.01
N LEU A 54 5.16 6.02 -21.73
CA LEU A 54 4.88 4.67 -21.27
C LEU A 54 3.40 4.30 -21.43
N GLU A 55 2.48 5.25 -21.23
CA GLU A 55 1.03 5.12 -21.46
C GLU A 55 0.73 4.94 -22.96
N ASP A 56 1.34 5.76 -23.81
CA ASP A 56 1.20 5.67 -25.28
C ASP A 56 1.67 4.32 -25.82
N ALA A 57 2.70 3.74 -25.19
CA ALA A 57 3.20 2.40 -25.49
C ALA A 57 2.41 1.26 -24.82
N ARG A 58 1.30 1.56 -24.13
CA ARG A 58 0.44 0.60 -23.41
C ARG A 58 1.18 -0.22 -22.34
N ILE A 59 2.26 0.33 -21.81
CA ILE A 59 3.02 -0.24 -20.70
C ILE A 59 2.32 0.08 -19.39
N LEU A 60 1.81 1.31 -19.29
CA LEU A 60 1.12 1.81 -18.11
C LEU A 60 -0.34 2.09 -18.41
N GLY A 61 -1.16 1.76 -17.42
CA GLY A 61 -2.53 2.21 -17.30
C GLY A 61 -2.65 3.17 -16.13
N PHE A 62 -3.84 3.71 -15.95
CA PHE A 62 -4.13 4.57 -14.81
C PHE A 62 -5.54 4.36 -14.26
N ARG A 63 -5.70 4.70 -12.99
CA ARG A 63 -6.99 4.80 -12.33
C ARG A 63 -7.08 6.09 -11.53
N ASN A 64 -8.29 6.61 -11.37
CA ASN A 64 -8.54 7.77 -10.53
C ASN A 64 -9.01 7.33 -9.15
N ASP A 65 -8.51 7.98 -8.10
CA ASP A 65 -9.08 7.83 -6.76
C ASP A 65 -10.38 8.65 -6.60
N ALA A 66 -11.00 8.58 -5.42
CA ALA A 66 -12.20 9.35 -5.07
C ALA A 66 -11.99 10.88 -5.14
N ARG A 67 -10.73 11.34 -5.10
CA ARG A 67 -10.34 12.76 -5.21
C ARG A 67 -9.83 13.11 -6.62
N ARG A 68 -10.09 12.26 -7.61
CA ARG A 68 -9.67 12.40 -9.02
C ARG A 68 -8.15 12.51 -9.22
N ARG A 69 -7.36 11.95 -8.31
CA ARG A 69 -5.91 11.81 -8.45
C ARG A 69 -5.60 10.60 -9.33
N LYS A 70 -4.78 10.81 -10.37
CA LYS A 70 -4.36 9.78 -11.32
C LYS A 70 -3.23 8.94 -10.71
N TYR A 71 -3.53 7.66 -10.44
CA TYR A 71 -2.56 6.64 -10.03
C TYR A 71 -2.20 5.77 -11.22
N TYR A 72 -0.91 5.71 -11.53
CA TYR A 72 -0.37 4.89 -12.61
C TYR A 72 -0.03 3.50 -12.09
N TYR A 73 -0.22 2.48 -12.93
CA TYR A 73 0.14 1.10 -12.65
C TYR A 73 0.59 0.39 -13.93
N LEU A 74 1.35 -0.70 -13.78
CA LEU A 74 1.72 -1.55 -14.91
C LEU A 74 0.47 -2.27 -15.43
N GLU A 75 0.03 -1.92 -16.64
CA GLU A 75 -1.14 -2.55 -17.27
C GLU A 75 -0.79 -3.95 -17.77
N HIS A 76 0.45 -4.12 -18.25
CA HIS A 76 0.96 -5.37 -18.78
C HIS A 76 2.34 -5.67 -18.21
N ASP A 77 2.63 -6.94 -17.92
CA ASP A 77 4.01 -7.37 -17.66
C ASP A 77 4.77 -7.42 -18.97
N ILE A 78 5.92 -6.75 -19.01
CA ILE A 78 6.82 -6.76 -20.15
C ILE A 78 7.89 -7.82 -19.90
N SER A 79 7.96 -8.81 -20.79
CA SER A 79 9.09 -9.74 -20.89
C SER A 79 9.72 -9.56 -22.27
N ILE A 80 11.00 -9.23 -22.30
CA ILE A 80 11.78 -9.13 -23.54
C ILE A 80 12.89 -10.15 -23.46
N GLN A 81 12.84 -11.12 -24.38
CA GLN A 81 13.92 -12.07 -24.58
C GLN A 81 14.70 -11.65 -25.84
N VAL A 82 15.98 -11.33 -25.65
CA VAL A 82 16.88 -10.98 -26.75
C VAL A 82 17.79 -12.17 -27.02
N GLN A 83 17.71 -12.74 -28.21
CA GLN A 83 18.70 -13.69 -28.73
C GLN A 83 19.56 -12.96 -29.74
N LEU A 84 20.88 -13.03 -29.55
CA LEU A 84 21.86 -12.49 -30.49
C LEU A 84 22.47 -13.67 -31.23
N ASP A 85 22.14 -13.81 -32.52
CA ASP A 85 22.85 -14.72 -33.42
C ASP A 85 24.00 -13.93 -34.06
N ALA A 86 25.21 -14.49 -34.02
CA ALA A 86 26.39 -13.89 -34.62
C ALA A 86 26.35 -13.90 -36.17
N GLN A 87 25.44 -14.67 -36.78
CA GLN A 87 25.31 -14.80 -38.24
C GLN A 87 24.18 -13.94 -38.83
N SER A 88 23.20 -13.54 -38.02
CA SER A 88 22.03 -12.77 -38.44
C SER A 88 21.80 -11.65 -37.42
N HIS A 89 22.19 -10.43 -37.79
CA HIS A 89 22.07 -9.21 -36.98
C HIS A 89 20.61 -8.77 -36.68
N ASP A 90 19.64 -9.67 -36.79
CA ASP A 90 18.23 -9.37 -36.66
C ASP A 90 17.68 -9.84 -35.31
N LEU A 91 17.01 -8.91 -34.63
CA LEU A 91 16.16 -9.22 -33.49
C LEU A 91 14.91 -9.93 -34.01
N ILE A 92 14.70 -11.18 -33.62
CA ILE A 92 13.46 -11.91 -33.93
C ILE A 92 12.48 -11.71 -32.76
N PRO A 93 11.41 -10.90 -32.92
CA PRO A 93 10.38 -10.80 -31.89
C PRO A 93 9.65 -12.14 -31.77
N VAL A 94 9.62 -12.71 -30.57
CA VAL A 94 8.74 -13.84 -30.26
C VAL A 94 7.33 -13.27 -30.05
N ILE A 95 6.50 -13.32 -31.09
CA ILE A 95 5.08 -12.97 -30.98
C ILE A 95 4.35 -14.15 -30.34
N LEU A 96 3.91 -13.96 -29.09
CA LEU A 96 3.09 -14.95 -28.41
C LEU A 96 1.71 -15.04 -29.09
N SER A 97 1.23 -16.26 -29.32
CA SER A 97 -0.13 -16.51 -29.80
C SER A 97 -1.17 -15.95 -28.81
N GLY A 98 -2.40 -15.72 -29.27
CA GLY A 98 -3.49 -15.29 -28.39
C GLY A 98 -3.70 -16.25 -27.20
N GLU A 99 -3.57 -17.55 -27.45
CA GLU A 99 -3.65 -18.61 -26.44
C GLU A 99 -2.49 -18.53 -25.43
N GLN A 100 -1.26 -18.33 -25.89
CA GLN A 100 -0.10 -18.18 -25.01
C GLN A 100 -0.23 -16.95 -24.10
N ARG A 101 -0.73 -15.82 -24.64
CA ARG A 101 -1.02 -14.62 -23.84
C ARG A 101 -2.12 -14.87 -22.80
N LEU A 102 -3.17 -15.58 -23.17
CA LEU A 102 -4.24 -15.96 -22.24
C LEU A 102 -3.71 -16.86 -21.12
N LEU A 103 -2.89 -17.87 -21.45
CA LEU A 103 -2.29 -18.77 -20.46
C LEU A 103 -1.40 -18.02 -19.46
N ILE A 104 -0.57 -17.09 -19.93
CA ILE A 104 0.27 -16.24 -19.05
C ILE A 104 -0.62 -15.39 -18.14
N SER A 105 -1.66 -14.75 -18.69
CA SER A 105 -2.59 -13.94 -17.90
C SER A 105 -3.33 -14.77 -16.84
N LEU A 106 -3.75 -16.00 -17.17
CA LEU A 106 -4.41 -16.91 -16.23
C LEU A 106 -3.45 -17.40 -15.14
N GLN A 107 -2.20 -17.70 -15.50
CA GLN A 107 -1.16 -18.06 -14.52
C GLN A 107 -0.89 -16.90 -13.56
N LYS A 108 -0.81 -15.67 -14.06
CA LYS A 108 -0.68 -14.47 -13.25
C LYS A 108 -1.87 -14.29 -12.31
N LEU A 109 -3.10 -14.43 -12.82
CA LEU A 109 -4.31 -14.36 -11.99
C LEU A 109 -4.29 -15.40 -10.86
N ARG A 110 -3.91 -16.64 -11.16
CA ARG A 110 -3.77 -17.69 -10.16
C ARG A 110 -2.74 -17.32 -9.09
N GLN A 111 -1.60 -16.76 -9.49
CA GLN A 111 -0.57 -16.30 -8.56
C GLN A 111 -1.09 -15.19 -7.63
N MET A 112 -1.77 -14.18 -8.20
CA MET A 112 -2.37 -13.09 -7.41
C MET A 112 -3.43 -13.60 -6.41
N ILE A 113 -4.25 -14.59 -6.82
CA ILE A 113 -5.23 -15.24 -5.93
C ILE A 113 -4.51 -15.95 -4.78
N HIS A 114 -3.44 -16.69 -5.07
CA HIS A 114 -2.67 -17.40 -4.05
C HIS A 114 -2.02 -16.43 -3.05
N GLU A 115 -1.40 -15.35 -3.54
CA GLU A 115 -0.81 -14.30 -2.68
C GLU A 115 -1.86 -13.62 -1.81
N ARG A 116 -3.05 -13.32 -2.36
CA ARG A 116 -4.18 -12.80 -1.58
C ARG A 116 -4.56 -13.76 -0.45
N ASP A 117 -4.66 -15.05 -0.73
CA ASP A 117 -5.08 -16.05 0.26
C ASP A 117 -4.04 -16.21 1.38
N GLU A 118 -2.75 -16.14 1.07
CA GLU A 118 -1.66 -16.08 2.05
C GLU A 118 -1.74 -14.82 2.93
N LEU A 119 -1.97 -13.66 2.32
CA LEU A 119 -2.13 -12.40 3.07
C LEU A 119 -3.37 -12.43 3.96
N ALA A 120 -4.48 -13.01 3.49
CA ALA A 120 -5.70 -13.17 4.28
C ALA A 120 -5.47 -14.06 5.52
N ARG A 121 -4.76 -15.19 5.35
CA ARG A 121 -4.36 -16.03 6.50
C ARG A 121 -3.51 -15.29 7.52
N LYS A 122 -2.50 -14.56 7.05
CA LYS A 122 -1.64 -13.75 7.93
C LYS A 122 -2.42 -12.65 8.66
N LEU A 123 -3.42 -12.08 8.01
CA LEU A 123 -4.30 -11.10 8.63
C LEU A 123 -5.12 -11.74 9.75
N GLU A 124 -5.73 -12.90 9.50
CA GLU A 124 -6.49 -13.66 10.50
C GLU A 124 -5.62 -14.05 11.71
N GLU A 125 -4.39 -14.51 11.49
CA GLU A 125 -3.44 -14.78 12.58
C GLU A 125 -3.16 -13.52 13.42
N LYS A 126 -3.02 -12.36 12.77
CA LYS A 126 -2.78 -11.08 13.45
C LYS A 126 -4.02 -10.59 14.20
N GLU A 127 -5.22 -10.81 13.68
CA GLU A 127 -6.48 -10.50 14.37
C GLU A 127 -6.59 -11.33 15.66
N LEU A 128 -6.30 -12.63 15.61
CA LEU A 128 -6.27 -13.49 16.79
C LEU A 128 -5.24 -13.05 17.84
N GLU A 129 -4.04 -12.63 17.40
CA GLU A 129 -3.00 -12.11 18.29
C GLU A 129 -3.44 -10.80 18.97
N ILE A 130 -4.12 -9.91 18.24
CA ILE A 130 -4.69 -8.68 18.80
C ILE A 130 -5.76 -8.99 19.85
N ASP A 131 -6.68 -9.91 19.57
CA ASP A 131 -7.73 -10.30 20.51
C ASP A 131 -7.16 -10.93 21.79
N HIS A 132 -6.10 -11.73 21.65
CA HIS A 132 -5.36 -12.27 22.79
C HIS A 132 -4.74 -11.15 23.63
N GLN A 133 -4.02 -10.21 23.00
CA GLN A 133 -3.38 -9.10 23.68
C GLN A 133 -4.39 -8.20 24.40
N ILE A 134 -5.54 -7.93 23.79
CA ILE A 134 -6.63 -7.18 24.42
C ILE A 134 -7.12 -7.91 25.68
N SER A 135 -7.31 -9.23 25.58
CA SER A 135 -7.75 -10.05 26.71
C SER A 135 -6.73 -10.05 27.86
N GLU A 136 -5.42 -10.11 27.55
CA GLU A 136 -4.35 -9.99 28.54
C GLU A 136 -4.35 -8.62 29.22
N VAL A 137 -4.42 -7.53 28.45
CA VAL A 137 -4.48 -6.16 28.99
C VAL A 137 -5.68 -5.98 29.91
N LEU A 138 -6.86 -6.49 29.51
CA LEU A 138 -8.06 -6.45 30.33
C LEU A 138 -7.88 -7.24 31.63
N HIS A 139 -7.23 -8.41 31.59
CA HIS A 139 -7.00 -9.25 32.75
C HIS A 139 -5.97 -8.64 33.73
N GLU A 140 -4.85 -8.12 33.23
CA GLU A 140 -3.82 -7.43 34.03
C GLU A 140 -4.37 -6.15 34.68
N GLY A 141 -5.18 -5.40 33.93
CA GLY A 141 -5.88 -4.23 34.43
C GLY A 141 -6.80 -4.53 35.61
N LYS A 142 -7.59 -5.61 35.51
CA LYS A 142 -8.46 -6.06 36.61
C LYS A 142 -7.66 -6.43 37.86
N ARG A 143 -6.49 -7.07 37.73
CA ARG A 143 -5.63 -7.42 38.88
C ARG A 143 -4.99 -6.20 39.53
N SER A 144 -4.71 -5.16 38.75
CA SER A 144 -4.13 -3.91 39.23
C SER A 144 -5.15 -2.97 39.87
N GLY A 145 -6.44 -3.35 39.87
CA GLY A 145 -7.53 -2.54 40.42
C GLY A 145 -8.00 -1.42 39.49
N ASN A 146 -7.60 -1.44 38.22
CA ASN A 146 -8.09 -0.47 37.24
C ASN A 146 -9.56 -0.76 36.91
N GLY A 147 -10.39 0.28 36.92
CA GLY A 147 -11.80 0.17 36.55
C GLY A 147 -11.98 -0.34 35.12
N GLU A 148 -13.01 -1.12 34.88
CA GLU A 148 -13.34 -1.69 33.56
C GLU A 148 -13.45 -0.61 32.47
N GLU A 149 -14.03 0.54 32.82
CA GLU A 149 -14.16 1.72 31.97
C GLU A 149 -12.79 2.26 31.51
N SER A 150 -11.79 2.20 32.40
CA SER A 150 -10.41 2.58 32.09
C SER A 150 -9.82 1.74 30.97
N LEU A 151 -10.05 0.43 31.05
CA LEU A 151 -9.44 -0.53 30.14
C LEU A 151 -10.12 -0.45 28.78
N LEU A 152 -11.44 -0.30 28.75
CA LEU A 152 -12.20 -0.09 27.52
C LEU A 152 -11.75 1.18 26.79
N VAL A 153 -11.57 2.29 27.51
CA VAL A 153 -11.04 3.54 26.92
C VAL A 153 -9.61 3.35 26.41
N SER A 154 -8.73 2.68 27.16
CA SER A 154 -7.36 2.40 26.71
C SER A 154 -7.32 1.50 25.46
N VAL A 155 -8.14 0.46 25.39
CA VAL A 155 -8.24 -0.43 24.21
C VAL A 155 -8.78 0.33 23.00
N ALA A 156 -9.79 1.19 23.18
CA ALA A 156 -10.33 2.02 22.10
C ALA A 156 -9.29 3.01 21.55
N LEU A 157 -8.47 3.61 22.42
CA LEU A 157 -7.34 4.45 22.01
C LEU A 157 -6.26 3.63 21.27
N ALA A 158 -5.97 2.40 21.72
CA ALA A 158 -5.05 1.49 21.03
C ALA A 158 -5.56 1.09 19.63
N HIS A 159 -6.89 0.93 19.48
CA HIS A 159 -7.56 0.71 18.20
C HIS A 159 -7.51 1.93 17.26
N GLY A 160 -7.07 3.09 17.76
CA GLY A 160 -6.84 4.30 16.97
C GLY A 160 -7.92 5.37 17.09
N ALA A 161 -8.85 5.25 18.04
CA ALA A 161 -9.81 6.32 18.33
C ALA A 161 -9.09 7.59 18.78
N LYS A 162 -9.45 8.74 18.18
CA LYS A 162 -8.73 10.01 18.40
C LYS A 162 -9.50 11.00 19.26
N ASN A 163 -10.79 10.76 19.49
CA ASN A 163 -11.68 11.66 20.22
C ASN A 163 -12.73 10.88 21.01
N ALA A 164 -13.38 11.55 21.96
CA ALA A 164 -14.38 10.93 22.84
C ALA A 164 -15.58 10.35 22.09
N THR A 165 -15.93 10.91 20.93
CA THR A 165 -17.02 10.38 20.09
C THR A 165 -16.67 9.03 19.46
N GLU A 166 -15.47 8.89 18.90
CA GLU A 166 -14.99 7.61 18.35
C GLU A 166 -14.83 6.55 19.46
N ILE A 167 -14.36 6.94 20.64
CA ILE A 167 -14.26 6.04 21.79
C ILE A 167 -15.64 5.55 22.20
N ARG A 168 -16.66 6.42 22.23
CA ARG A 168 -18.04 6.01 22.52
C ARG A 168 -18.55 5.03 21.49
N ASP A 169 -18.29 5.27 20.22
CA ASP A 169 -18.80 4.40 19.14
C ASP A 169 -18.16 2.99 19.22
N LEU A 170 -16.94 2.87 19.74
CA LEU A 170 -16.26 1.59 19.98
C LEU A 170 -16.62 0.91 21.31
N THR A 171 -16.91 1.68 22.37
CA THR A 171 -17.06 1.15 23.74
C THR A 171 -18.51 1.16 24.26
N ASN A 172 -19.40 1.90 23.61
CA ASN A 172 -20.76 2.22 24.07
C ASN A 172 -20.83 2.90 25.46
N LEU A 173 -19.72 3.45 25.97
CA LEU A 173 -19.70 4.17 27.24
C LEU A 173 -20.28 5.59 27.11
N PRO A 174 -20.93 6.13 28.16
CA PRO A 174 -21.38 7.52 28.15
C PRO A 174 -20.21 8.51 28.01
N LEU A 175 -20.40 9.60 27.27
CA LEU A 175 -19.36 10.62 27.08
C LEU A 175 -18.81 11.18 28.40
N GLN A 176 -19.66 11.29 29.43
CA GLN A 176 -19.22 11.77 30.75
C GLN A 176 -18.23 10.81 31.41
N THR A 177 -18.46 9.50 31.31
CA THR A 177 -17.57 8.45 31.81
C THR A 177 -16.28 8.40 31.00
N ILE A 178 -16.37 8.58 29.68
CA ILE A 178 -15.20 8.65 28.81
C ILE A 178 -14.33 9.85 29.17
N ASP A 179 -14.91 11.04 29.30
CA ASP A 179 -14.19 12.27 29.63
C ASP A 179 -13.53 12.22 31.01
N SER A 180 -14.23 11.69 32.02
CA SER A 180 -13.64 11.50 33.36
C SER A 180 -12.50 10.48 33.34
N THR A 181 -12.66 9.40 32.59
CA THR A 181 -11.63 8.35 32.44
C THR A 181 -10.41 8.87 31.68
N ILE A 182 -10.59 9.62 30.60
CA ILE A 182 -9.49 10.25 29.86
C ILE A 182 -8.72 11.21 30.76
N ARG A 183 -9.40 12.03 31.58
CA ARG A 183 -8.73 12.94 32.52
C ARG A 183 -7.86 12.16 33.49
N ARG A 184 -8.39 11.10 34.11
CA ARG A 184 -7.63 10.25 35.03
C ARG A 184 -6.44 9.58 34.34
N LEU A 185 -6.64 8.98 33.16
CA LEU A 185 -5.55 8.37 32.38
C LEU A 185 -4.48 9.39 31.93
N THR A 186 -4.86 10.66 31.77
CA THR A 186 -3.93 11.76 31.48
C THR A 186 -3.12 12.13 32.74
N GLU A 187 -3.77 12.17 33.91
CA GLU A 187 -3.11 12.39 35.21
C GLU A 187 -2.13 11.25 35.54
N GLU A 188 -2.49 10.02 35.20
CA GLU A 188 -1.62 8.83 35.32
C GLU A 188 -0.50 8.79 34.26
N GLY A 189 -0.52 9.71 33.29
CA GLY A 189 0.51 9.83 32.25
C GLY A 189 0.43 8.76 31.15
N ILE A 190 -0.68 8.02 31.08
CA ILE A 190 -0.93 6.95 30.11
C ILE A 190 -1.44 7.51 28.79
N VAL A 191 -2.21 8.61 28.82
CA VAL A 191 -2.78 9.27 27.64
C VAL A 191 -2.17 10.66 27.46
N CYS A 192 -1.88 11.02 26.22
CA CYS A 192 -1.38 12.34 25.83
C CYS A 192 -2.30 12.97 24.78
N ARG A 193 -2.45 14.29 24.86
CA ARG A 193 -3.23 15.07 23.89
C ARG A 193 -2.30 15.78 22.93
N LYS A 194 -2.32 15.41 21.65
CA LYS A 194 -1.59 16.09 20.57
C LYS A 194 -2.56 16.96 19.78
N GLY A 195 -2.59 18.25 20.08
CA GLY A 195 -3.56 19.17 19.47
C GLY A 195 -5.00 18.75 19.81
N THR A 196 -5.76 18.31 18.81
CA THR A 196 -7.15 17.86 18.97
C THR A 196 -7.30 16.35 19.12
N SER A 197 -6.24 15.55 18.94
CA SER A 197 -6.29 14.09 19.05
C SER A 197 -5.75 13.56 20.38
N LEU A 198 -6.35 12.46 20.83
CA LEU A 198 -5.91 11.66 21.97
C LEU A 198 -5.08 10.47 21.48
N GLU A 199 -3.96 10.20 22.15
CA GLU A 199 -3.08 9.07 21.86
C GLU A 199 -2.62 8.41 23.17
N LEU A 200 -2.40 7.10 23.16
CA LEU A 200 -1.66 6.43 24.23
C LEU A 200 -0.20 6.88 24.19
N ARG A 201 0.38 7.10 25.36
CA ARG A 201 1.80 7.44 25.48
C ARG A 201 2.62 6.22 25.06
N GLY A 202 3.46 6.39 24.04
CA GLY A 202 4.40 5.35 23.63
C GLY A 202 5.44 5.08 24.72
N THR A 203 5.90 3.83 24.82
CA THR A 203 7.04 3.44 25.67
C THR A 203 8.35 4.10 25.24
N TYR A 204 8.40 4.61 24.01
CA TYR A 204 9.47 5.43 23.45
C TYR A 204 8.89 6.78 22.98
N ALA A 205 8.74 7.72 23.91
CA ALA A 205 8.49 9.11 23.56
C ALA A 205 9.54 9.97 24.29
N GLU A 206 10.53 10.44 23.52
CA GLU A 206 11.28 11.66 23.83
C GLU A 206 10.33 12.85 23.99
#